data_AF-A0A7K2YHN8-F1
#
_entry.id   AF-A0A7K2YHN8-F1
#
_cell.length_a   1.000
_cell.length_b   1.000
_cell.length_c   1.000
_cell.angle_alpha   90.00
_cell.angle_beta   90.00
_cell.angle_gamma   90.00
#
_symmetry.space_group_name_H-M   'P 1'
#
loop_
_entity.id
_entity.type
_entity.pdbx_description
1 polymer ?
#
loop_
_entity_poly.entity_id
_entity_poly.type
_entity_poly.pdbx_seq_one_letter_code
_entity_poly.pdbx_strand_id
1 'polypeptide(L)'
;MTPAVGPATSAGGFRSHRLTVREFEAAATGDGPFGTAELWRAERSRRLLLLDLLLDTRSDAAWTLGPLPSLDEAWDLLVAAQRRDGAEVDRLVLLPETGLWLASVLRRLHGPPGGRVGDPPLWVAVGHLHALAAS
;
A
#
# COMPACT_ATOMS: atom_id res chain seq x y z
N MET A 1 -30.55 8.19 36.24
CA MET A 1 -31.03 8.06 34.84
C MET A 1 -29.81 7.73 34.00
N THR A 2 -29.59 6.45 33.73
CA THR A 2 -28.38 5.92 33.09
C THR A 2 -28.79 5.42 31.70
N PRO A 3 -28.20 5.88 30.60
CA PRO A 3 -28.55 5.33 29.30
C PRO A 3 -27.90 3.95 29.14
N ALA A 4 -28.73 2.97 28.80
CA ALA A 4 -28.29 1.64 28.39
C ALA A 4 -27.70 1.74 26.98
N VAL A 5 -26.43 1.37 26.84
CA VAL A 5 -25.79 1.13 25.54
C VAL A 5 -26.36 -0.17 24.98
N GLY A 6 -27.15 -0.06 23.91
CA GLY A 6 -27.57 -1.22 23.12
C GLY A 6 -26.37 -1.89 22.45
N PRO A 7 -26.45 -3.20 22.12
CA PRO A 7 -25.35 -3.90 21.51
C PRO A 7 -24.97 -3.26 20.17
N ALA A 8 -23.70 -2.87 20.06
CA ALA A 8 -23.12 -2.36 18.83
C ALA A 8 -23.37 -3.37 17.70
N THR A 9 -24.01 -2.88 16.65
CA THR A 9 -24.13 -3.51 15.34
C THR A 9 -22.79 -4.08 14.90
N SER A 10 -22.77 -5.37 14.57
CA SER A 10 -21.63 -6.10 14.05
C SER A 10 -21.02 -5.35 12.85
N ALA A 11 -19.87 -4.71 13.07
CA ALA A 11 -19.04 -4.18 11.99
C ALA A 11 -18.64 -5.36 11.08
N GLY A 12 -18.83 -5.20 9.77
CA GLY A 12 -18.51 -6.23 8.79
C GLY A 12 -17.08 -6.75 8.97
N GLY A 13 -16.96 -8.04 9.25
CA GLY A 13 -15.65 -8.65 9.51
C GLY A 13 -14.72 -8.49 8.30
N PHE A 14 -13.48 -8.10 8.56
CA PHE A 14 -12.43 -8.09 7.54
C PHE A 14 -12.32 -9.49 6.90
N ARG A 15 -12.38 -9.55 5.57
CA ARG A 15 -12.11 -10.80 4.85
C ARG A 15 -10.62 -11.11 5.00
N SER A 16 -10.31 -12.16 5.74
CA SER A 16 -8.94 -12.67 5.85
C SER A 16 -8.60 -13.55 4.65
N HIS A 17 -7.37 -13.43 4.15
CA HIS A 17 -6.79 -14.44 3.28
C HIS A 17 -6.63 -15.73 4.06
N ARG A 18 -7.07 -16.86 3.49
CA ARG A 18 -7.02 -18.17 4.15
C ARG A 18 -6.15 -19.10 3.34
N LEU A 19 -5.31 -19.85 4.04
CA LEU A 19 -4.48 -20.92 3.49
C LEU A 19 -4.82 -22.20 4.24
N THR A 20 -4.97 -23.30 3.51
CA THR A 20 -4.97 -24.64 4.09
C THR A 20 -3.56 -25.01 4.56
N VAL A 21 -3.44 -25.97 5.48
CA VAL A 21 -2.14 -26.47 5.95
C VAL A 21 -1.28 -26.94 4.77
N ARG A 22 -1.88 -27.63 3.80
CA ARG A 22 -1.19 -28.10 2.60
C ARG A 22 -0.64 -26.94 1.75
N GLU A 23 -1.40 -25.86 1.59
CA GLU A 23 -0.95 -24.67 0.84
C GLU A 23 0.15 -23.90 1.59
N PHE A 24 0.10 -23.87 2.92
CA PHE A 24 1.16 -23.32 3.75
C PHE A 24 2.46 -24.12 3.61
N GLU A 25 2.40 -25.45 3.70
CA GLU A 25 3.55 -26.33 3.52
C GLU A 25 4.16 -26.17 2.13
N ALA A 26 3.32 -26.16 1.08
CA ALA A 26 3.73 -25.90 -0.30
C ALA A 26 4.46 -24.55 -0.46
N ALA A 27 3.93 -23.48 0.16
CA ALA A 27 4.57 -22.17 0.14
C ALA A 27 5.91 -22.17 0.89
N ALA A 28 5.99 -22.85 2.04
CA ALA A 28 7.18 -22.89 2.89
C ALA A 28 8.34 -23.71 2.28
N THR A 29 8.02 -24.74 1.49
CA THR A 29 9.01 -25.56 0.78
C THR A 29 9.32 -25.03 -0.61
N GLY A 30 8.58 -24.03 -1.10
CA GLY A 30 8.67 -23.53 -2.47
C GLY A 30 8.13 -24.51 -3.51
N ASP A 31 7.34 -25.50 -3.08
CA ASP A 31 6.88 -26.59 -3.93
C ASP A 31 5.41 -26.39 -4.36
N GLY A 32 5.22 -26.13 -5.65
CA GLY A 32 3.89 -26.11 -6.29
C GLY A 32 3.24 -24.72 -6.48
N PRO A 33 2.38 -24.57 -7.52
CA PRO A 33 1.80 -23.28 -7.93
C PRO A 33 0.67 -22.77 -7.02
N PHE A 34 0.15 -23.60 -6.11
CA PHE A 34 -1.03 -23.25 -5.31
C PHE A 34 -0.69 -22.40 -4.08
N GLY A 35 0.45 -22.63 -3.41
CA GLY A 35 0.87 -21.82 -2.25
C GLY A 35 1.27 -20.39 -2.61
N THR A 36 1.78 -20.18 -3.83
CA THR A 36 2.27 -18.87 -4.27
C THR A 36 1.14 -17.94 -4.71
N ALA A 37 0.04 -18.46 -5.28
CA ALA A 37 -1.07 -17.64 -5.75
C ALA A 37 -1.79 -16.89 -4.63
N GLU A 38 -2.11 -17.56 -3.52
CA GLU A 38 -2.72 -16.92 -2.34
C GLU A 38 -1.76 -15.95 -1.67
N LEU A 39 -0.45 -16.27 -1.63
CA LEU A 39 0.56 -15.35 -1.14
C LEU A 39 0.60 -14.07 -1.98
N TRP A 40 0.61 -14.17 -3.32
CA TRP A 40 0.55 -13.01 -4.20
C TRP A 40 -0.73 -12.20 -4.03
N ARG A 41 -1.89 -12.84 -3.79
CA ARG A 41 -3.15 -12.14 -3.49
C ARG A 41 -3.09 -11.37 -2.18
N ALA A 42 -2.51 -11.98 -1.14
CA ALA A 42 -2.28 -11.32 0.14
C ALA A 42 -1.32 -10.14 0.00
N GLU A 43 -0.25 -10.32 -0.76
CA GLU A 43 0.82 -9.34 -0.97
C GLU A 43 0.35 -8.17 -1.85
N ARG A 44 -0.54 -8.43 -2.81
CA ARG A 44 -1.29 -7.41 -3.55
C ARG A 44 -2.22 -6.63 -2.64
N SER A 45 -3.02 -7.31 -1.82
CA SER A 45 -3.95 -6.67 -0.89
C SER A 45 -3.21 -5.77 0.10
N ARG A 46 -2.08 -6.25 0.63
CA ARG A 46 -1.19 -5.49 1.50
C ARG A 46 -0.68 -4.22 0.82
N ARG A 47 -0.23 -4.29 -0.44
CA ARG A 47 0.23 -3.10 -1.19
C ARG A 47 -0.86 -2.07 -1.42
N LEU A 48 -2.07 -2.51 -1.77
CA LEU A 48 -3.19 -1.59 -1.93
C LEU A 48 -3.53 -0.88 -0.62
N LEU A 49 -3.47 -1.58 0.52
CA LEU A 49 -3.66 -0.95 1.84
C LEU A 49 -2.54 0.06 2.16
N LEU A 50 -1.28 -0.24 1.83
CA LEU A 50 -0.20 0.73 2.05
C LEU A 50 -0.29 1.94 1.12
N LEU A 51 -0.73 1.75 -0.13
CA LEU A 51 -1.02 2.85 -1.05
C LEU A 51 -2.17 3.71 -0.53
N ASP A 52 -3.25 3.08 -0.05
CA ASP A 52 -4.39 3.78 0.55
C ASP A 52 -3.96 4.62 1.76
N LEU A 53 -3.17 4.05 2.68
CA LEU A 53 -2.59 4.77 3.81
C LEU A 53 -1.70 5.94 3.39
N LEU A 54 -0.91 5.78 2.32
CA LEU A 54 -0.08 6.85 1.79
C LEU A 54 -0.96 7.99 1.25
N LEU A 55 -1.99 7.65 0.49
CA LEU A 55 -2.93 8.61 -0.07
C LEU A 55 -3.76 9.30 1.02
N ASP A 56 -4.08 8.64 2.12
CA ASP A 56 -4.81 9.28 3.22
C ASP A 56 -4.05 10.49 3.79
N THR A 57 -2.71 10.42 3.82
CA THR A 57 -1.86 11.54 4.27
C THR A 57 -1.91 12.77 3.36
N ARG A 58 -2.45 12.67 2.14
CA ARG A 58 -2.51 13.79 1.18
C ARG A 58 -3.35 14.96 1.70
N SER A 59 -4.35 14.66 2.53
CA SER A 59 -5.30 15.64 3.09
C SER A 59 -4.62 16.62 4.06
N ASP A 60 -3.54 16.17 4.72
CA ASP A 60 -2.83 16.92 5.75
C ASP A 60 -1.55 17.60 5.20
N ALA A 61 -1.09 17.18 4.01
CA ALA A 61 0.29 17.35 3.57
C ALA A 61 0.47 18.34 2.39
N ALA A 62 -0.49 19.26 2.17
CA ALA A 62 -0.47 20.24 1.08
C ALA A 62 0.81 21.10 1.01
N TRP A 63 1.66 21.08 2.04
CA TRP A 63 2.86 21.91 2.18
C TRP A 63 4.17 21.14 1.86
N THR A 64 4.09 19.84 1.55
CA THR A 64 5.25 18.93 1.57
C THR A 64 5.65 18.27 0.24
N LEU A 65 5.09 18.68 -0.90
CA LEU A 65 5.35 18.00 -2.20
C LEU A 65 6.56 18.53 -3.00
N GLY A 66 7.26 19.54 -2.50
CA GLY A 66 8.43 20.08 -3.22
C GLY A 66 8.05 20.60 -4.61
N PRO A 67 8.90 20.44 -5.65
CA PRO A 67 8.61 20.92 -7.00
C PRO A 67 7.70 19.99 -7.82
N LEU A 68 7.26 18.86 -7.25
CA LEU A 68 6.48 17.86 -7.97
C LEU A 68 4.99 18.26 -8.03
N PRO A 69 4.25 17.76 -9.04
CA PRO A 69 2.80 17.91 -9.08
C PRO A 69 2.12 17.25 -7.89
N SER A 70 0.80 17.42 -7.76
CA SER A 70 0.05 16.84 -6.65
C SER A 70 0.13 15.31 -6.66
N LEU A 71 0.05 14.68 -5.48
CA LEU A 71 -0.01 13.22 -5.39
C LEU A 71 -1.27 12.66 -6.09
N ASP A 72 -2.33 13.46 -6.17
CA ASP A 72 -3.56 13.13 -6.90
C ASP A 72 -3.29 12.92 -8.39
N GLU A 73 -2.44 13.73 -9.02
CA GLU A 73 -2.09 13.56 -10.44
C GLU A 73 -1.37 12.23 -10.70
N ALA A 74 -0.43 11.84 -9.83
CA ALA A 74 0.25 10.55 -9.94
C ALA A 74 -0.72 9.39 -9.73
N TRP A 75 -1.62 9.52 -8.76
CA TRP A 75 -2.63 8.52 -8.47
C TRP A 75 -3.62 8.34 -9.63
N ASP A 76 -4.13 9.44 -10.17
CA ASP A 76 -5.05 9.42 -11.31
C ASP A 76 -4.41 8.78 -12.54
N LEU A 77 -3.13 9.05 -12.80
CA LEU A 77 -2.37 8.40 -13.86
C LEU A 77 -2.26 6.89 -13.63
N LEU A 78 -1.94 6.46 -12.40
CA LEU A 78 -1.87 5.03 -12.04
C LEU A 78 -3.24 4.34 -12.18
N VAL A 79 -4.32 5.00 -11.79
CA VAL A 79 -5.71 4.50 -11.95
C VAL A 79 -6.07 4.39 -13.43
N ALA A 80 -5.69 5.37 -14.25
CA ALA A 80 -5.90 5.33 -15.69
C ALA A 80 -5.12 4.16 -16.33
N ALA A 81 -3.87 3.94 -15.92
CA ALA A 81 -3.07 2.80 -16.34
C ALA A 81 -3.71 1.47 -15.91
N GLN A 82 -4.17 1.35 -14.66
CA GLN A 82 -4.84 0.15 -14.13
C GLN A 82 -6.10 -0.21 -14.93
N ARG A 83 -6.87 0.81 -15.37
CA ARG A 83 -8.06 0.60 -16.20
C ARG A 83 -7.72 0.15 -17.61
N ARG A 84 -6.55 0.52 -18.13
CA ARG A 84 -6.08 0.17 -19.47
C ARG A 84 -5.42 -1.21 -19.50
N ASP A 85 -4.53 -1.49 -18.56
CA ASP A 85 -3.85 -2.77 -18.40
C ASP A 85 -3.56 -3.04 -16.92
N GLY A 86 -4.50 -3.73 -16.28
CA GLY A 86 -4.38 -4.07 -14.86
C GLY A 86 -3.29 -5.10 -14.57
N ALA A 87 -2.88 -5.90 -15.56
CA ALA A 87 -1.85 -6.92 -15.35
C ALA A 87 -0.46 -6.29 -15.26
N GLU A 88 -0.15 -5.28 -16.08
CA GLU A 88 1.12 -4.55 -15.98
C GLU A 88 1.21 -3.73 -14.69
N VAL A 89 0.13 -3.04 -14.31
CA VAL A 89 0.11 -2.31 -13.03
C VAL A 89 0.26 -3.26 -11.85
N ASP A 90 -0.43 -4.41 -11.87
CA ASP A 90 -0.24 -5.42 -10.82
C ASP A 90 1.21 -5.92 -10.76
N ARG A 91 1.90 -6.10 -11.89
CA ARG A 91 3.33 -6.47 -11.89
C ARG A 91 4.20 -5.40 -11.25
N LEU A 92 4.04 -4.13 -11.62
CA LEU A 92 4.79 -3.01 -11.06
C LEU A 92 4.53 -2.84 -9.57
N VAL A 93 3.25 -2.88 -9.17
CA VAL A 93 2.84 -2.78 -7.78
C VAL A 93 3.45 -3.94 -6.99
N LEU A 94 3.40 -5.17 -7.53
CA LEU A 94 3.93 -6.38 -6.88
C LEU A 94 5.46 -6.47 -6.80
N LEU A 95 6.22 -5.59 -7.44
CA LEU A 95 7.68 -5.55 -7.28
C LEU A 95 8.07 -5.45 -5.79
N PRO A 96 9.08 -6.21 -5.33
CA PRO A 96 9.59 -6.12 -3.96
C PRO A 96 10.00 -4.69 -3.58
N GLU A 97 10.60 -3.96 -4.53
CA GLU A 97 11.07 -2.58 -4.38
C GLU A 97 9.92 -1.65 -4.06
N THR A 98 8.77 -1.80 -4.75
CA THR A 98 7.55 -1.03 -4.47
C THR A 98 7.06 -1.26 -3.04
N GLY A 99 7.09 -2.52 -2.57
CA GLY A 99 6.70 -2.85 -1.20
C GLY A 99 7.64 -2.27 -0.14
N LEU A 100 8.95 -2.32 -0.38
CA LEU A 100 9.98 -1.73 0.49
C LEU A 100 9.85 -0.21 0.56
N TRP A 101 9.65 0.42 -0.59
CA TRP A 101 9.43 1.85 -0.71
C TRP A 101 8.20 2.31 0.08
N LEU A 102 7.03 1.69 -0.16
CA LEU A 102 5.79 2.02 0.57
C LEU A 102 5.97 1.93 2.08
N ALA A 103 6.55 0.83 2.57
CA ALA A 103 6.81 0.64 3.98
C ALA A 103 7.79 1.68 4.55
N SER A 104 8.80 2.06 3.76
CA SER A 104 9.77 3.08 4.14
C SER A 104 9.15 4.46 4.26
N VAL A 105 8.37 4.89 3.25
CA VAL A 105 7.67 6.18 3.25
C VAL A 105 6.70 6.26 4.41
N LEU A 106 5.87 5.23 4.62
CA LEU A 106 4.89 5.24 5.72
C LEU A 106 5.56 5.29 7.09
N ARG A 107 6.64 4.53 7.33
CA ARG A 107 7.39 4.64 8.59
C ARG A 107 7.93 6.05 8.82
N ARG A 108 8.28 6.75 7.74
CA ARG A 108 8.84 8.10 7.80
C ARG A 108 7.76 9.15 8.04
N LEU A 109 6.59 9.00 7.44
CA LEU A 109 5.40 9.83 7.67
C LEU A 109 4.87 9.71 9.10
N HIS A 110 4.91 8.49 9.67
CA HIS A 110 4.53 8.23 11.06
C HIS A 110 5.69 8.44 12.06
N GLY A 111 6.86 8.81 11.56
CA GLY A 111 8.06 9.03 12.36
C GLY A 111 8.09 10.44 12.98
N PRO A 112 9.13 10.75 13.76
CA PRO A 112 9.31 12.08 14.33
C PRO A 112 9.41 13.15 13.23
N PRO A 113 8.85 14.35 13.47
CA PRO A 113 8.90 15.45 12.52
C PRO A 113 10.36 15.82 12.20
N GLY A 114 10.66 16.05 10.92
CA GLY A 114 12.01 16.34 10.42
C GLY A 114 12.81 15.12 9.94
N GLY A 115 12.30 13.89 10.17
CA GLY A 115 12.97 12.66 9.71
C GLY A 115 14.27 12.36 10.46
N ARG A 116 15.08 11.44 9.94
CA ARG A 116 16.39 11.08 10.51
C ARG A 116 17.49 11.88 9.82
N VAL A 117 18.60 12.08 10.54
CA VAL A 117 19.80 12.71 9.97
C VAL A 117 20.26 11.93 8.73
N GLY A 118 20.39 12.63 7.61
CA GLY A 118 20.80 12.04 6.32
C GLY A 118 19.65 11.55 5.46
N ASP A 119 18.40 11.58 5.92
CA ASP A 119 17.27 11.25 5.05
C ASP A 119 17.11 12.33 3.95
N PRO A 120 16.82 11.94 2.69
CA PRO A 120 16.49 12.91 1.64
C PRO A 120 15.20 13.65 1.99
N PRO A 121 14.89 14.83 1.41
CA PRO A 121 13.62 15.51 1.66
C PRO A 121 12.40 14.58 1.51
N LEU A 122 11.38 14.73 2.36
CA LEU A 122 10.21 13.82 2.36
C LEU A 122 9.51 13.76 0.99
N TRP A 123 9.47 14.88 0.28
CA TRP A 123 8.89 14.96 -1.07
C TRP A 123 9.58 14.03 -2.08
N VAL A 124 10.89 13.75 -1.94
CA VAL A 124 11.60 12.81 -2.81
C VAL A 124 11.10 11.39 -2.57
N ALA A 125 10.84 11.05 -1.32
CA ALA A 125 10.36 9.72 -0.95
C ALA A 125 8.90 9.53 -1.37
N VAL A 126 8.02 10.50 -1.12
CA VAL A 126 6.60 10.46 -1.54
C VAL A 126 6.48 10.55 -3.07
N GLY A 127 7.34 11.34 -3.71
CA GLY A 127 7.36 11.59 -5.15
C GLY A 127 7.63 10.38 -6.03
N HIS A 128 8.12 9.27 -5.46
CA HIS A 128 8.32 8.02 -6.19
C HIS A 128 7.00 7.45 -6.76
N LEU A 129 5.83 7.84 -6.22
CA LEU A 129 4.55 7.49 -6.84
C LEU A 129 4.46 8.02 -8.29
N HIS A 130 4.99 9.21 -8.57
CA HIS A 130 5.02 9.76 -9.93
C HIS A 130 5.90 8.92 -10.86
N ALA A 131 7.04 8.43 -10.36
CA ALA A 131 7.91 7.54 -11.13
C ALA A 131 7.21 6.21 -11.45
N LEU A 132 6.52 5.64 -10.47
CA LEU A 132 5.76 4.40 -10.64
C LEU A 132 4.59 4.57 -11.62
N ALA A 133 3.89 5.71 -11.57
CA ALA A 133 2.78 6.01 -12.48
C ALA A 133 3.25 6.27 -13.93
N ALA A 134 4.49 6.68 -14.14
CA ALA A 134 5.07 6.99 -15.46
C ALA A 134 5.93 5.84 -16.06
N SER A 135 6.02 4.70 -15.37
CA SER A 135 6.74 3.50 -15.83
C SER A 135 5.88 2.64 -16.75
#